data_AF-A0A1B6K545-F1
#
_entry.id   AF-A0A1B6K545-F1
#
_cell.length_a   1.000
_cell.length_b   1.000
_cell.length_c   1.000
_cell.angle_alpha   90.00
_cell.angle_beta   90.00
_cell.angle_gamma   90.00
#
_symmetry.space_group_name_H-M   'P 1'
#
loop_
_entity.id
_entity.type
_entity.pdbx_description
1 polymer ?
#
loop_
_entity_poly.entity_id
_entity_poly.type
_entity_poly.pdbx_seq_one_letter_code
_entity_poly.pdbx_strand_id
1 'polypeptide(L)'
;VESYEENTPEYTDNENNRHVQINIKYGSLGYSYESVFGNYLTSDVTLVLVQDPYIRSYHQCQNLLRLSELLVKKCPNLRTIQLLTSEDTSCDQAQWLGKLQSDLSSQHRVSLTVQFSPTLHDRQIKLSNGWVIKIGRGLDYFKPPRGKFSLGCHDLDLRPCLATTVDIFRL
;
A
#
# COMPACT_ATOMS: atom_id res chain seq x y z
N VAL A 1 -32.65 10.35 5.17
CA VAL A 1 -31.34 10.96 5.50
C VAL A 1 -30.68 9.99 6.46
N GLU A 2 -29.91 9.04 5.93
CA GLU A 2 -29.20 8.05 6.75
C GLU A 2 -27.88 8.67 7.19
N SER A 3 -27.69 8.73 8.51
CA SER A 3 -26.50 9.26 9.16
C SER A 3 -25.30 8.39 8.87
N TYR A 4 -24.25 8.98 8.30
CA TYR A 4 -22.94 8.36 8.20
C TYR A 4 -22.34 8.28 9.61
N GLU A 5 -22.30 7.08 10.19
CA GLU A 5 -21.47 6.81 11.36
C GLU A 5 -20.00 6.97 10.95
N GLU A 6 -19.32 7.97 11.52
CA GLU A 6 -17.86 8.07 11.48
C GLU A 6 -17.28 6.81 12.14
N ASN A 7 -16.78 5.88 11.33
CA ASN A 7 -15.99 4.75 11.83
C ASN A 7 -14.62 5.30 12.26
N THR A 8 -14.52 5.83 13.48
CA THR A 8 -13.23 5.97 14.16
C THR A 8 -12.62 4.58 14.34
N PRO A 9 -11.32 4.38 14.05
CA PRO A 9 -10.65 3.12 14.33
C PRO A 9 -10.80 2.78 15.83
N GLU A 10 -11.24 1.56 16.14
CA GLU A 10 -11.19 1.06 17.51
C GLU A 10 -9.73 0.79 17.87
N TYR A 11 -9.16 1.64 18.72
CA TYR A 11 -7.84 1.45 19.31
C TYR A 11 -8.00 0.62 20.59
N THR A 12 -7.54 -0.63 20.60
CA THR A 12 -7.40 -1.39 21.84
C THR A 12 -6.06 -1.03 22.49
N ASP A 13 -6.12 -0.18 23.51
CA ASP A 13 -4.95 0.27 24.26
C ASP A 13 -4.48 -0.84 25.21
N ASN A 14 -3.25 -1.30 25.00
CA ASN A 14 -2.54 -2.19 25.91
C ASN A 14 -1.12 -1.63 26.02
N GLU A 15 -0.68 -1.31 27.24
CA GLU A 15 0.47 -0.45 27.58
C GLU A 15 1.88 -0.95 27.12
N ASN A 16 1.98 -1.83 26.12
CA ASN A 16 3.22 -2.23 25.43
C ASN A 16 3.24 -1.90 23.91
N ASN A 17 2.27 -1.13 23.44
CA ASN A 17 2.16 -0.37 22.18
C ASN A 17 3.15 -0.70 21.03
N ARG A 18 3.10 -1.93 20.50
CA ARG A 18 3.81 -2.34 19.26
C ARG A 18 2.93 -3.04 18.25
N HIS A 19 1.61 -3.04 18.42
CA HIS A 19 0.69 -3.69 17.49
C HIS A 19 -0.64 -2.93 17.43
N VAL A 20 -1.09 -2.66 16.21
CA VAL A 20 -2.37 -2.05 15.86
C VAL A 20 -3.04 -2.96 14.84
N GLN A 21 -4.32 -3.22 15.02
CA GLN A 21 -5.14 -3.93 14.03
C GLN A 21 -6.25 -3.02 13.53
N ILE A 22 -6.41 -2.94 12.21
CA ILE A 22 -7.46 -2.16 11.55
C ILE A 22 -8.35 -3.14 10.77
N ASN A 23 -9.65 -3.13 11.08
CA ASN A 23 -10.65 -3.91 10.36
C ASN A 23 -11.39 -3.02 9.35
N ILE A 24 -11.06 -3.17 8.07
CA ILE A 24 -11.69 -2.45 6.97
C ILE A 24 -12.96 -3.22 6.59
N LYS A 25 -14.12 -2.61 6.82
CA LYS A 25 -15.43 -3.20 6.51
C LYS A 25 -15.71 -3.10 5.01
N TYR A 26 -16.54 -3.99 4.48
CA TYR A 26 -16.95 -3.93 3.07
C TYR A 26 -17.66 -2.62 2.77
N GLY A 27 -17.18 -1.87 1.77
CA GLY A 27 -17.76 -0.62 1.32
C GLY A 27 -17.37 0.61 2.13
N SER A 28 -16.54 0.47 3.18
CA SER A 28 -16.07 1.63 3.96
C SER A 28 -15.14 2.55 3.17
N LEU A 29 -15.05 3.80 3.62
CA LEU A 29 -14.24 4.88 3.05
C LEU A 29 -13.17 5.32 4.07
N GLY A 30 -12.25 6.20 3.67
CA GLY A 30 -11.23 6.79 4.56
C GLY A 30 -10.00 5.91 4.80
N TYR A 31 -9.77 4.93 3.92
CA TYR A 31 -8.65 3.98 4.03
C TYR A 31 -7.69 4.13 2.85
N SER A 32 -7.33 5.36 2.45
CA SER A 32 -6.20 5.53 1.55
C SER A 32 -4.90 4.99 2.18
N TYR A 33 -3.87 4.76 1.37
CA TYR A 33 -2.56 4.40 1.91
C TYR A 33 -2.01 5.45 2.88
N GLU A 34 -2.31 6.73 2.69
CA GLU A 34 -1.87 7.78 3.61
C GLU A 34 -2.59 7.63 4.96
N SER A 35 -3.90 7.39 4.95
CA SER A 35 -4.70 7.19 6.15
C SER A 35 -4.29 5.95 6.95
N VAL A 36 -3.96 4.85 6.26
CA VAL A 36 -3.61 3.58 6.92
C VAL A 36 -2.14 3.52 7.32
N PHE A 37 -1.21 3.98 6.47
CA PHE A 37 0.23 3.78 6.67
C PHE A 37 0.97 5.04 7.09
N GLY A 38 0.40 6.23 6.87
CA GLY A 38 1.10 7.51 6.94
C GLY A 38 1.81 7.78 8.26
N ASN A 39 1.25 7.33 9.38
CA ASN A 39 1.84 7.52 10.72
C ASN A 39 3.15 6.73 10.94
N TYR A 40 3.42 5.72 10.11
CA TYR A 40 4.62 4.87 10.21
C TYR A 40 5.71 5.26 9.19
N LEU A 41 5.38 6.18 8.28
CA LEU A 41 6.25 6.67 7.21
C LEU A 41 6.98 7.93 7.68
N THR A 42 8.10 7.73 8.36
CA THR A 42 8.89 8.77 9.01
C THR A 42 10.24 9.00 8.32
N SER A 43 10.94 10.07 8.69
CA SER A 43 12.20 10.47 8.04
C SER A 43 13.35 9.48 8.22
N ASP A 44 13.29 8.57 9.18
CA ASP A 44 14.28 7.49 9.40
C ASP A 44 14.02 6.25 8.52
N VAL A 45 12.94 6.23 7.74
CA VAL A 45 12.70 5.18 6.73
C VAL A 45 13.61 5.43 5.52
N THR A 46 14.51 4.48 5.26
CA THR A 46 15.49 4.52 4.15
C THR A 46 15.28 3.37 3.15
N LEU A 47 14.68 2.27 3.60
CA LEU A 47 14.36 1.08 2.82
C LEU A 47 12.92 0.63 3.09
N VAL A 48 12.19 0.31 2.03
CA VAL A 48 10.86 -0.31 2.08
C VAL A 48 10.87 -1.61 1.30
N LEU A 49 10.43 -2.69 1.94
CA LEU A 49 10.23 -4.00 1.31
C LEU A 49 8.73 -4.22 1.14
N VAL A 50 8.27 -4.44 -0.08
CA VAL A 50 6.89 -4.78 -0.42
C VAL A 50 6.86 -6.21 -0.92
N GLN A 51 6.11 -7.07 -0.23
CA GLN A 51 5.80 -8.43 -0.67
C GLN A 51 4.31 -8.49 -0.94
N ASP A 52 3.94 -8.68 -2.20
CA ASP A 52 2.54 -8.80 -2.61
C ASP A 52 2.47 -9.59 -3.92
N PRO A 53 1.87 -10.80 -3.94
CA PRO A 53 1.82 -11.63 -5.14
C PRO A 53 0.90 -11.08 -6.24
N TYR A 54 0.10 -10.06 -5.94
CA TYR A 54 -0.94 -9.58 -6.83
C TYR A 54 -0.59 -8.27 -7.54
N ILE A 55 0.67 -7.84 -7.61
CA ILE A 55 1.05 -6.65 -8.39
C ILE A 55 1.18 -7.00 -9.88
N ARG A 56 0.08 -7.40 -10.52
CA ARG A 56 0.08 -7.97 -11.89
C ARG A 56 -0.62 -7.07 -12.91
N SER A 57 -1.91 -6.87 -12.71
CA SER A 57 -2.73 -6.09 -13.64
C SER A 57 -2.48 -4.58 -13.52
N TYR A 58 -2.93 -3.81 -14.51
CA TYR A 58 -2.69 -2.36 -14.58
C TYR A 58 -3.08 -1.62 -13.29
N HIS A 59 -4.27 -1.87 -12.74
CA HIS A 59 -4.71 -1.19 -11.52
C HIS A 59 -3.91 -1.60 -10.28
N GLN A 60 -3.39 -2.83 -10.23
CA GLN A 60 -2.51 -3.30 -9.16
C GLN A 60 -1.12 -2.65 -9.25
N CYS A 61 -0.57 -2.49 -10.46
CA CYS A 61 0.64 -1.69 -10.66
C CYS A 61 0.41 -0.20 -10.32
N GLN A 62 -0.77 0.36 -10.64
CA GLN A 62 -1.13 1.71 -10.20
C GLN A 62 -1.23 1.82 -8.67
N ASN A 63 -1.68 0.77 -7.98
CA ASN A 63 -1.70 0.73 -6.52
C ASN A 63 -0.28 0.79 -5.95
N LEU A 64 0.69 0.09 -6.55
CA LEU A 64 2.10 0.25 -6.18
C LEU A 64 2.66 1.65 -6.49
N LEU A 65 2.28 2.24 -7.63
CA LEU A 65 2.65 3.61 -7.98
C LEU A 65 2.18 4.59 -6.89
N ARG A 66 0.90 4.53 -6.50
CA ARG A 66 0.34 5.39 -5.43
C ARG A 66 1.04 5.21 -4.09
N LEU A 67 1.39 3.96 -3.74
CA LEU A 67 2.22 3.71 -2.55
C LEU A 67 3.59 4.38 -2.69
N SER A 68 4.25 4.23 -3.84
CA SER A 68 5.56 4.85 -4.11
C SER A 68 5.52 6.37 -4.01
N GLU A 69 4.48 7.01 -4.56
CA GLU A 69 4.25 8.46 -4.43
C GLU A 69 4.16 8.89 -2.96
N LEU A 70 3.38 8.15 -2.16
CA LEU A 70 3.26 8.41 -0.72
C LEU A 70 4.60 8.24 0.00
N LEU A 71 5.34 7.18 -0.31
CA LEU A 71 6.65 6.90 0.29
C LEU A 71 7.65 8.03 0.00
N VAL A 72 7.73 8.49 -1.25
CA VAL A 72 8.58 9.63 -1.65
C VAL A 72 8.16 10.91 -0.94
N LYS A 73 6.85 11.16 -0.80
CA LYS A 73 6.30 12.35 -0.11
C LYS A 73 6.61 12.36 1.39
N LYS A 74 6.53 11.22 2.06
CA LYS A 74 6.61 11.11 3.53
C LYS A 74 8.00 10.76 4.06
N CYS A 75 8.81 10.02 3.29
CA CYS A 75 10.11 9.52 3.71
C CYS A 75 11.24 10.24 2.96
N PRO A 76 11.67 11.44 3.39
CA PRO A 76 12.69 12.23 2.66
C PRO A 76 14.06 11.54 2.50
N ASN A 77 14.37 10.57 3.37
CA ASN A 77 15.62 9.80 3.32
C ASN A 77 15.46 8.43 2.65
N LEU A 78 14.32 8.15 2.02
CA LEU A 78 14.13 6.93 1.25
C LEU A 78 15.16 6.82 0.13
N ARG A 79 15.75 5.63 -0.01
CA ARG A 79 16.72 5.33 -1.07
C ARG A 79 16.34 4.10 -1.87
N THR A 80 15.67 3.14 -1.24
CA THR A 80 15.40 1.85 -1.87
C THR A 80 13.98 1.38 -1.59
N ILE A 81 13.31 0.94 -2.64
CA ILE A 81 12.08 0.15 -2.59
C ILE A 81 12.41 -1.22 -3.21
N GLN A 82 12.08 -2.31 -2.51
CA GLN A 82 12.19 -3.65 -3.07
C GLN A 82 10.80 -4.26 -3.17
N LEU A 83 10.41 -4.65 -4.37
CA LEU A 83 9.18 -5.38 -4.64
C LEU A 83 9.50 -6.85 -4.87
N LEU A 84 8.85 -7.73 -4.12
CA LEU A 84 8.71 -9.13 -4.44
C LEU A 84 7.24 -9.39 -4.82
N THR A 85 6.99 -9.84 -6.04
CA THR A 85 5.64 -10.14 -6.56
C THR A 85 5.65 -11.45 -7.35
N SER A 86 4.50 -11.94 -7.79
CA SER A 86 4.42 -13.00 -8.79
C SER A 86 4.43 -12.41 -10.21
N GLU A 87 5.02 -13.13 -11.16
CA GLU A 87 5.08 -12.74 -12.57
C GLU A 87 3.80 -13.11 -13.31
N ASP A 88 3.38 -12.25 -14.23
CA ASP A 88 2.28 -12.49 -15.16
C ASP A 88 2.65 -12.01 -16.55
N THR A 89 3.06 -12.94 -17.41
CA THR A 89 3.48 -12.67 -18.79
C THR A 89 2.31 -12.46 -19.75
N SER A 90 1.06 -12.58 -19.28
CA SER A 90 -0.13 -12.32 -20.10
C SER A 90 -0.48 -10.84 -20.22
N CYS A 91 0.24 -9.97 -19.52
CA CYS A 91 0.00 -8.53 -19.50
C CYS A 91 1.32 -7.72 -19.46
N ASP A 92 1.23 -6.40 -19.58
CA ASP A 92 2.39 -5.51 -19.63
C ASP A 92 3.00 -5.21 -18.23
N GLN A 93 2.83 -6.12 -17.25
CA GLN A 93 3.28 -5.96 -15.87
C GLN A 93 4.73 -5.47 -15.79
N ALA A 94 5.65 -6.20 -16.43
CA ALA A 94 7.09 -5.88 -16.43
C ALA A 94 7.38 -4.51 -17.04
N GLN A 95 6.63 -4.11 -18.08
CA GLN A 95 6.79 -2.80 -18.72
C GLN A 95 6.33 -1.67 -17.78
N TRP A 96 5.18 -1.81 -17.12
CA TRP A 96 4.69 -0.79 -16.19
C TRP A 96 5.60 -0.64 -14.97
N LEU A 97 6.06 -1.75 -14.40
CA LEU A 97 7.00 -1.74 -13.28
C LEU A 97 8.37 -1.16 -13.68
N GLY A 98 8.86 -1.47 -14.88
CA GLY A 98 10.10 -0.89 -15.40
C GLY A 98 10.01 0.63 -15.64
N LYS A 99 8.84 1.13 -16.06
CA LYS A 99 8.57 2.58 -16.14
C LYS A 99 8.61 3.23 -14.76
N LEU A 100 7.93 2.65 -13.77
CA LEU A 100 7.94 3.14 -12.39
C LEU A 100 9.37 3.15 -11.82
N GLN A 101 10.15 2.10 -12.07
CA GLN A 101 11.55 2.01 -11.65
C GLN A 101 12.40 3.15 -12.24
N SER A 102 12.23 3.43 -13.53
CA SER A 102 12.97 4.50 -14.21
C SER A 102 12.58 5.89 -13.70
N ASP A 103 11.29 6.10 -13.45
CA ASP A 103 10.76 7.36 -12.94
C ASP A 103 11.26 7.66 -11.52
N LEU A 104 11.14 6.69 -10.60
CA LEU A 104 11.66 6.80 -9.23
C LEU A 104 13.16 7.10 -9.17
N SER A 105 13.94 6.43 -10.03
CA SER A 105 15.39 6.64 -10.10
C SER A 105 15.74 8.04 -10.62
N SER A 106 15.14 8.44 -11.75
CA SER A 106 15.51 9.69 -12.42
C SER A 106 14.99 10.95 -11.72
N GLN A 107 13.77 10.91 -11.16
CA GLN A 107 13.14 12.08 -10.55
C GLN A 107 13.42 12.20 -9.05
N HIS A 108 13.56 11.07 -8.35
CA HIS A 108 13.59 11.04 -6.88
C HIS A 108 14.82 10.37 -6.28
N ARG A 109 15.74 9.83 -7.11
CA ARG A 109 16.94 9.10 -6.66
C ARG A 109 16.58 7.91 -5.74
N VAL A 110 15.43 7.29 -5.99
CA VAL A 110 14.97 6.09 -5.30
C VAL A 110 15.13 4.89 -6.23
N SER A 111 15.87 3.88 -5.79
CA SER A 111 16.03 2.63 -6.52
C SER A 111 14.85 1.69 -6.24
N LEU A 112 14.07 1.36 -7.27
CA LEU A 112 13.10 0.27 -7.21
C LEU A 112 13.75 -1.00 -7.77
N THR A 113 13.81 -2.07 -6.97
CA THR A 113 14.19 -3.41 -7.44
C THR A 113 12.95 -4.30 -7.47
N VAL A 114 12.70 -4.98 -8.58
CA VAL A 114 11.59 -5.91 -8.74
C VAL A 114 12.13 -7.33 -8.85
N GLN A 115 11.63 -8.21 -8.01
CA GLN A 115 11.90 -9.64 -8.04
C GLN A 115 10.58 -10.40 -8.19
N PHE A 116 10.63 -11.48 -8.96
CA PHE A 116 9.50 -12.36 -9.16
C PHE A 116 9.67 -13.67 -8.40
N SER A 117 8.61 -14.11 -7.73
CA SER A 117 8.56 -15.40 -7.05
C SER A 117 7.22 -16.11 -7.28
N PRO A 118 7.22 -17.36 -7.79
CA PRO A 118 6.00 -18.13 -8.00
C PRO A 118 5.43 -18.71 -6.69
N THR A 119 6.22 -18.74 -5.62
CA THR A 119 5.82 -19.30 -4.31
C THR A 119 5.47 -18.22 -3.28
N LEU A 120 5.34 -16.97 -3.70
CA LEU A 120 5.00 -15.87 -2.82
C LEU A 120 3.52 -15.93 -2.42
N HIS A 121 3.27 -15.94 -1.12
CA HIS A 121 1.92 -15.82 -0.55
C HIS A 121 1.78 -14.68 0.46
N ASP A 122 2.91 -14.20 1.00
CA ASP A 122 2.94 -13.12 1.97
C ASP A 122 2.47 -11.80 1.35
N ARG A 123 1.69 -11.05 2.13
CA ARG A 123 1.19 -9.71 1.80
C ARG A 123 1.59 -8.76 2.91
N GLN A 124 2.76 -8.15 2.77
CA GLN A 124 3.31 -7.28 3.79
C GLN A 124 4.22 -6.20 3.26
N ILE A 125 4.28 -5.09 3.99
CA ILE A 125 5.23 -4.00 3.82
C ILE A 125 6.14 -3.99 5.05
N LYS A 126 7.45 -3.97 4.86
CA LYS A 126 8.44 -3.80 5.94
C LYS A 126 9.19 -2.50 5.75
N LEU A 127 9.29 -1.72 6.81
CA LEU A 127 9.97 -0.45 6.85
C LEU A 127 11.29 -0.61 7.62
N SER A 128 12.34 0.08 7.19
CA SER A 128 13.66 0.00 7.84
C SER A 128 13.70 0.49 9.30
N ASN A 129 12.68 1.24 9.73
CA ASN A 129 12.51 1.69 11.12
C ASN A 129 11.88 0.62 12.05
N GLY A 130 11.65 -0.58 11.53
CA GLY A 130 11.19 -1.76 12.28
C GLY A 130 9.70 -2.06 12.17
N TRP A 131 8.92 -1.17 11.52
CA TRP A 131 7.48 -1.41 11.31
C TRP A 131 7.22 -2.44 10.21
N VAL A 132 6.24 -3.29 10.46
CA VAL A 132 5.72 -4.30 9.54
C VAL A 132 4.22 -4.12 9.44
N ILE A 133 3.71 -4.05 8.22
CA ILE A 133 2.29 -3.87 7.90
C ILE A 133 1.85 -5.06 7.07
N LYS A 134 1.04 -5.95 7.65
CA LYS A 134 0.43 -7.10 6.96
C LYS A 134 -0.98 -6.75 6.53
N ILE A 135 -1.33 -7.05 5.29
CA ILE A 135 -2.63 -6.67 4.71
C ILE A 135 -3.30 -7.90 4.13
N GLY A 136 -4.49 -8.24 4.62
CA GLY A 136 -5.21 -9.44 4.23
C GLY A 136 -5.57 -9.52 2.73
N ARG A 137 -5.45 -8.44 1.96
CA ARG A 137 -5.61 -8.38 0.50
C ARG A 137 -4.41 -7.78 -0.25
N GLY A 138 -3.32 -7.48 0.45
CA GLY A 138 -2.20 -6.73 -0.13
C GLY A 138 -2.61 -5.29 -0.43
N LEU A 139 -2.03 -4.67 -1.45
CA LEU A 139 -2.37 -3.30 -1.87
C LEU A 139 -3.73 -3.23 -2.59
N ASP A 140 -4.34 -4.35 -2.96
CA ASP A 140 -5.54 -4.41 -3.79
C ASP A 140 -6.84 -4.57 -2.97
N TYR A 141 -7.02 -3.73 -1.93
CA TYR A 141 -8.22 -3.72 -1.09
C TYR A 141 -9.26 -2.67 -1.49
N PHE A 142 -9.08 -1.93 -2.59
CA PHE A 142 -10.07 -0.99 -3.07
C PHE A 142 -11.09 -1.66 -4.01
N LYS A 143 -12.35 -1.22 -3.96
CA LYS A 143 -13.33 -1.60 -4.98
C LYS A 143 -13.04 -0.87 -6.29
N PRO A 144 -13.48 -1.41 -7.44
CA PRO A 144 -13.49 -0.68 -8.69
C PRO A 144 -14.24 0.65 -8.54
N PRO A 145 -13.81 1.72 -9.23
CA PRO A 145 -14.54 2.98 -9.22
C PRO A 145 -15.93 2.78 -9.84
N ARG A 146 -16.91 3.59 -9.43
CA ARG A 146 -18.29 3.50 -9.94
C ARG A 146 -18.38 3.84 -11.43
N GLY A 147 -17.45 4.65 -11.92
CA GLY A 147 -17.29 4.99 -13.33
C GLY A 147 -15.98 5.73 -13.55
N LYS A 148 -15.67 6.05 -14.82
CA LYS A 148 -14.41 6.73 -15.18
C LYS A 148 -14.29 8.14 -14.60
N PHE A 149 -15.42 8.81 -14.34
CA PHE A 149 -15.48 10.17 -13.79
C PHE A 149 -16.39 10.17 -12.56
N SER A 150 -15.88 9.65 -11.45
CA SER A 150 -16.62 9.55 -10.19
C SER A 150 -15.73 9.92 -9.00
N LEU A 151 -16.34 10.39 -7.91
CA LEU A 151 -15.62 10.58 -6.65
C LEU A 151 -15.00 9.25 -6.22
N GLY A 152 -13.79 9.32 -5.68
CA GLY A 152 -12.98 8.15 -5.40
C GLY A 152 -12.09 7.70 -6.56
N CYS A 153 -12.21 8.24 -7.79
CA CYS A 153 -11.35 7.84 -8.91
C CYS A 153 -9.85 8.06 -8.64
N HIS A 154 -9.51 9.21 -8.03
CA HIS A 154 -8.13 9.63 -7.77
C HIS A 154 -7.81 9.62 -6.28
N ASP A 155 -8.65 10.26 -5.48
CA ASP A 155 -8.56 10.25 -4.03
C ASP A 155 -9.11 8.94 -3.47
N LEU A 156 -8.23 8.12 -2.89
CA LEU A 156 -8.60 6.80 -2.37
C LEU A 156 -9.29 6.85 -1.01
N ASP A 157 -9.24 7.97 -0.28
CA ASP A 157 -10.06 8.12 0.93
C ASP A 157 -11.55 8.19 0.57
N LEU A 158 -11.87 8.60 -0.65
CA LEU A 158 -13.23 8.61 -1.18
C LEU A 158 -13.60 7.31 -1.92
N ARG A 159 -12.73 6.29 -1.93
CA ARG A 159 -12.96 5.01 -2.63
C ARG A 159 -13.49 3.93 -1.67
N PRO A 160 -14.64 3.29 -1.98
CA PRO A 160 -15.11 2.13 -1.22
C PRO A 160 -14.09 0.99 -1.20
N CYS A 161 -13.89 0.37 -0.05
CA CYS A 161 -12.97 -0.75 0.12
C CYS A 161 -13.66 -2.12 0.05
N LEU A 162 -12.89 -3.14 -0.29
CA LEU A 162 -13.21 -4.55 -0.02
C LEU A 162 -12.89 -4.84 1.44
N ALA A 163 -13.62 -5.78 2.06
CA ALA A 163 -13.35 -6.15 3.43
C ALA A 163 -11.95 -6.76 3.57
N THR A 164 -11.17 -6.30 4.55
CA THR A 164 -9.84 -6.82 4.87
C THR A 164 -9.41 -6.42 6.29
N THR A 165 -8.34 -7.05 6.77
CA THR A 165 -7.67 -6.70 8.02
C THR A 165 -6.27 -6.22 7.71
N VAL A 166 -5.84 -5.19 8.44
CA VAL A 166 -4.47 -4.67 8.42
C VAL A 166 -3.87 -4.82 9.81
N ASP A 167 -2.79 -5.57 9.92
CA ASP A 167 -2.03 -5.74 11.16
C ASP A 167 -0.71 -4.98 11.05
N ILE A 168 -0.50 -4.02 11.94
CA ILE A 168 0.66 -3.14 11.94
C ILE A 168 1.41 -3.34 13.24
N PHE A 169 2.66 -3.78 13.18
CA PHE A 169 3.44 -4.04 14.37
C PHE A 169 4.91 -3.69 14.20
N ARG A 170 5.60 -3.49 15.31
CA ARG A 170 7.03 -3.19 15.33
C ARG A 170 7.82 -4.36 15.90
N LEU A 171 8.85 -4.78 15.17
CA LEU A 171 9.82 -5.79 15.61
C LEU A 171 10.81 -5.21 16.61
#